data_AF-A0A0M0J3V0-F1
#
_entry.id   AF-A0A0M0J3V0-F1
#
_cell.length_a   1.000
_cell.length_b   1.000
_cell.length_c   1.000
_cell.angle_alpha   90.00
_cell.angle_beta   90.00
_cell.angle_gamma   90.00
#
_symmetry.space_group_name_H-M   'P 1'
#
loop_
_entity.id
_entity.type
_entity.pdbx_description
1 polymer ?
#
loop_
_entity_poly.entity_id
_entity_poly.type
_entity_poly.pdbx_seq_one_letter_code
_entity_poly.pdbx_strand_id
1 'polypeptide(L)'
;MTAKPSRSILSRVIGLHWLDPFKALPHGVSGLGCVGIGMVLIIAALAGDIRITSHPFLQGLYAYATFANAAAGLFITGRAPKHFQGVFARTAVFQMCLVYYVARFMPGFPGGGALLITALDMAVAAFTVLAIGSFAVFGIQHMPPTIAVALLMGSFALALLAGYPLQLAILGDEWWQCVQVAYPMQAIAMVAYIYIPATWAFAVMLFGSTLWNRKIIGDLALGLGFAGLVIVTLVSTVLMQEVHLPDVSTQMLWLPCPAPPPGSWSAWVARKFDTSALARSVLAMLRDPPTPPPPPPLRPKFLGLF
;
A
#
# COMPACT_ATOMS: atom_id res chain seq x y z
N MET A 1 1.88 -47.03 10.61
CA MET A 1 1.38 -45.68 10.24
C MET A 1 2.17 -45.20 9.04
N THR A 2 1.63 -45.34 7.84
CA THR A 2 2.27 -44.88 6.60
C THR A 2 2.05 -43.38 6.43
N ALA A 3 3.11 -42.60 6.50
CA ALA A 3 3.07 -41.16 6.25
C ALA A 3 2.49 -40.91 4.84
N LYS A 4 1.39 -40.17 4.74
CA LYS A 4 0.84 -39.76 3.45
C LYS A 4 1.87 -38.86 2.75
N PRO A 5 2.21 -39.13 1.47
CA PRO A 5 3.17 -38.31 0.74
C PRO A 5 2.66 -36.86 0.68
N SER A 6 3.52 -35.94 1.13
CA SER A 6 3.25 -34.51 1.14
C SER A 6 3.12 -34.02 -0.31
N ARG A 7 1.88 -33.78 -0.76
CA ARG A 7 1.61 -33.10 -2.04
C ARG A 7 2.31 -31.75 -2.05
N SER A 8 3.10 -31.48 -3.09
CA SER A 8 3.84 -30.22 -3.28
C SER A 8 2.89 -29.02 -3.25
N ILE A 9 3.37 -27.88 -2.76
CA ILE A 9 2.59 -26.62 -2.68
C ILE A 9 2.00 -26.27 -4.05
N LEU A 10 2.79 -26.43 -5.11
CA LEU A 10 2.38 -26.19 -6.49
C LEU A 10 1.15 -27.02 -6.88
N SER A 11 1.12 -28.32 -6.57
CA SER A 11 -0.03 -29.18 -6.86
C SER A 11 -1.31 -28.78 -6.12
N ARG A 12 -1.18 -28.21 -4.91
CA ARG A 12 -2.33 -27.70 -4.12
C ARG A 12 -2.86 -26.38 -4.67
N VAL A 13 -1.99 -25.52 -5.20
CA VAL A 13 -2.36 -24.24 -5.83
C VAL A 13 -3.02 -24.48 -7.19
N ILE A 14 -2.49 -25.40 -8.00
CA ILE A 14 -3.07 -25.77 -9.31
C ILE A 14 -4.44 -26.44 -9.15
N GLY A 15 -4.64 -27.21 -8.08
CA GLY A 15 -5.93 -27.83 -7.76
C GLY A 15 -7.01 -26.87 -7.26
N LEU A 16 -6.73 -25.56 -7.21
CA LEU A 16 -7.78 -24.56 -7.00
C LEU A 16 -8.60 -24.47 -8.28
N HIS A 17 -9.92 -24.69 -8.17
CA HIS A 17 -10.83 -24.44 -9.29
C HIS A 17 -10.92 -22.92 -9.50
N TRP A 18 -10.17 -22.40 -10.47
CA TRP A 18 -10.11 -20.97 -10.80
C TRP A 18 -11.30 -20.52 -11.64
N LEU A 19 -11.88 -21.45 -12.42
CA LEU A 19 -12.98 -21.20 -13.36
C LEU A 19 -14.34 -21.67 -12.85
N ASP A 20 -14.37 -22.74 -12.05
CA ASP A 20 -15.52 -23.04 -11.21
C ASP A 20 -15.33 -22.29 -9.90
N PRO A 21 -16.08 -21.22 -9.62
CA PRO A 21 -16.02 -20.57 -8.32
C PRO A 21 -16.41 -21.62 -7.29
N PHE A 22 -15.41 -22.18 -6.59
CA PHE A 22 -15.68 -22.82 -5.32
C PHE A 22 -16.48 -21.78 -4.54
N LYS A 23 -17.59 -22.18 -3.90
CA LYS A 23 -18.51 -21.28 -3.18
C LYS A 23 -17.81 -20.39 -2.12
N ALA A 24 -16.49 -20.36 -1.98
CA ALA A 24 -15.75 -19.50 -1.05
C ALA A 24 -14.49 -18.82 -1.66
N LEU A 25 -14.43 -18.57 -2.97
CA LEU A 25 -13.32 -17.80 -3.58
C LEU A 25 -13.80 -16.44 -4.11
N PRO A 26 -13.38 -15.32 -3.51
CA PRO A 26 -13.63 -13.98 -4.07
C PRO A 26 -12.64 -13.62 -5.19
N HIS A 27 -11.61 -14.45 -5.42
CA HIS A 27 -10.52 -14.20 -6.37
C HIS A 27 -10.83 -14.77 -7.77
N GLY A 28 -12.01 -14.45 -8.30
CA GLY A 28 -12.35 -14.75 -9.69
C GLY A 28 -11.57 -13.87 -10.68
N VAL A 29 -12.09 -13.71 -11.89
CA VAL A 29 -11.50 -12.85 -12.94
C VAL A 29 -11.18 -11.44 -12.43
N SER A 30 -11.99 -10.87 -11.53
CA SER A 30 -11.74 -9.57 -10.91
C SER A 30 -10.51 -9.55 -9.98
N GLY A 31 -10.24 -10.65 -9.27
CA GLY A 31 -9.03 -10.80 -8.45
C GLY A 31 -7.77 -10.88 -9.31
N LEU A 32 -7.83 -11.66 -10.40
CA LEU A 32 -6.74 -11.71 -11.39
C LEU A 32 -6.53 -10.35 -12.07
N GLY A 33 -7.61 -9.64 -12.42
CA GLY A 33 -7.55 -8.28 -12.96
C GLY A 33 -6.92 -7.29 -11.97
N CYS A 34 -7.35 -7.30 -10.71
CA CYS A 34 -6.76 -6.50 -9.65
C CYS A 34 -5.25 -6.74 -9.53
N VAL A 35 -4.81 -7.99 -9.42
CA VAL A 35 -3.38 -8.29 -9.25
C VAL A 35 -2.59 -7.99 -10.51
N GLY A 36 -3.08 -8.40 -11.69
CA GLY A 36 -2.39 -8.25 -12.96
C GLY A 36 -2.27 -6.81 -13.42
N ILE A 37 -3.38 -6.07 -13.44
CA ILE A 37 -3.38 -4.65 -13.85
C ILE A 37 -2.60 -3.82 -12.84
N GLY A 38 -2.80 -4.08 -11.54
CA GLY A 38 -2.03 -3.41 -10.48
C GLY A 38 -0.52 -3.63 -10.62
N MET A 39 -0.10 -4.86 -10.94
CA MET A 39 1.31 -5.16 -11.19
C MET A 39 1.87 -4.44 -12.41
N VAL A 40 1.11 -4.33 -13.51
CA VAL A 40 1.50 -3.55 -14.68
C VAL A 40 1.69 -2.07 -14.33
N LEU A 41 0.73 -1.48 -13.59
CA LEU A 41 0.80 -0.09 -13.16
C LEU A 41 1.98 0.15 -12.20
N ILE A 42 2.22 -0.76 -11.26
CA ILE A 42 3.37 -0.67 -10.34
C ILE A 42 4.68 -0.77 -11.11
N ILE A 43 4.85 -1.76 -12.01
CA ILE A 43 6.08 -1.91 -12.80
C ILE A 43 6.32 -0.67 -13.66
N ALA A 44 5.28 -0.13 -14.30
CA ALA A 44 5.39 1.11 -15.06
C ALA A 44 5.83 2.29 -14.18
N ALA A 45 5.31 2.40 -12.95
CA ALA A 45 5.71 3.42 -11.98
C ALA A 45 7.16 3.26 -11.55
N LEU A 46 7.59 2.02 -11.25
CA LEU A 46 8.97 1.72 -10.90
C LEU A 46 9.94 1.93 -12.07
N ALA A 47 9.45 1.87 -13.31
CA ALA A 47 10.21 2.16 -14.53
C ALA A 47 10.15 3.65 -14.96
N GLY A 48 9.35 4.48 -14.28
CA GLY A 48 9.18 5.89 -14.62
C GLY A 48 8.29 6.17 -15.83
N ASP A 49 7.53 5.19 -16.35
CA ASP A 49 6.60 5.41 -17.47
C ASP A 49 5.29 6.01 -16.97
N ILE A 50 5.31 7.33 -16.75
CA ILE A 50 4.15 8.10 -16.27
C ILE A 50 2.97 7.99 -17.23
N ARG A 51 3.17 7.73 -18.53
CA ARG A 51 2.07 7.64 -19.50
C ARG A 51 1.18 6.45 -19.23
N ILE A 52 1.77 5.31 -18.85
CA ILE A 52 1.03 4.11 -18.48
C ILE A 52 0.40 4.29 -17.11
N THR A 53 1.16 4.79 -16.14
CA THR A 53 0.68 4.89 -14.74
C THR A 53 -0.43 5.89 -14.59
N SER A 54 -0.45 6.98 -15.36
CA SER A 54 -1.48 8.03 -15.34
C SER A 54 -2.61 7.78 -16.35
N HIS A 55 -2.60 6.66 -17.08
CA HIS A 55 -3.60 6.37 -18.10
C HIS A 55 -5.01 6.17 -17.48
N PRO A 56 -6.00 7.05 -17.73
CA PRO A 56 -7.28 7.01 -17.03
C PRO A 56 -8.04 5.69 -17.21
N PHE A 57 -8.01 5.12 -18.41
CA PHE A 57 -8.62 3.82 -18.67
C PHE A 57 -8.01 2.68 -17.84
N LEU A 58 -6.67 2.61 -17.72
CA LEU A 58 -6.01 1.54 -16.96
C LEU A 58 -6.25 1.70 -15.47
N GLN A 59 -6.18 2.93 -14.96
CA GLN A 59 -6.51 3.23 -13.56
C GLN A 59 -7.98 2.93 -13.26
N GLY A 60 -8.90 3.29 -14.16
CA GLY A 60 -10.34 3.00 -14.01
C GLY A 60 -10.63 1.50 -14.06
N LEU A 61 -10.00 0.75 -14.97
CA LEU A 61 -10.14 -0.70 -15.05
C LEU A 61 -9.58 -1.39 -13.81
N TYR A 62 -8.41 -0.94 -13.31
CA TYR A 62 -7.85 -1.40 -12.05
C TYR A 62 -8.81 -1.12 -10.89
N ALA A 63 -9.30 0.12 -10.77
CA ALA A 63 -10.19 0.53 -9.70
C ALA A 63 -11.49 -0.29 -9.70
N TYR A 64 -12.08 -0.49 -10.88
CA TYR A 64 -13.25 -1.35 -11.03
C TYR A 64 -12.97 -2.80 -10.62
N ALA A 65 -11.90 -3.41 -11.14
CA ALA A 65 -11.55 -4.79 -10.83
C ALA A 65 -11.30 -4.99 -9.32
N THR A 66 -10.56 -4.07 -8.70
CA THR A 66 -10.28 -4.09 -7.26
C THR A 66 -11.54 -3.89 -6.42
N PHE A 67 -12.41 -2.94 -6.79
CA PHE A 67 -13.69 -2.72 -6.12
C PHE A 67 -14.59 -3.95 -6.23
N ALA A 68 -14.74 -4.52 -7.43
CA ALA A 68 -15.56 -5.70 -7.67
C ALA A 68 -15.04 -6.92 -6.89
N ASN A 69 -13.72 -7.12 -6.84
CA ASN A 69 -13.10 -8.17 -6.02
C ASN A 69 -13.36 -7.97 -4.51
N ALA A 70 -13.26 -6.73 -4.01
CA ALA A 70 -13.55 -6.42 -2.62
C ALA A 70 -15.03 -6.61 -2.27
N ALA A 71 -15.94 -6.12 -3.12
CA ALA A 71 -17.38 -6.30 -2.96
C ALA A 71 -17.78 -7.78 -2.99
N ALA A 72 -17.25 -8.56 -3.94
CA ALA A 72 -17.45 -10.01 -3.97
C ALA A 72 -16.95 -10.68 -2.69
N GLY A 73 -15.78 -10.25 -2.18
CA GLY A 73 -15.26 -10.64 -0.88
C GLY A 73 -16.24 -10.37 0.27
N LEU A 74 -16.82 -9.17 0.31
CA LEU A 74 -17.81 -8.76 1.32
C LEU A 74 -19.04 -9.68 1.29
N PHE A 75 -19.61 -9.95 0.12
CA PHE A 75 -20.82 -10.78 -0.02
C PHE A 75 -20.63 -12.22 0.44
N ILE A 76 -19.40 -12.73 0.44
CA ILE A 76 -19.11 -14.10 0.90
C ILE A 76 -18.50 -14.17 2.30
N THR A 77 -18.39 -13.05 3.01
CA THR A 77 -17.83 -13.01 4.39
C THR A 77 -18.54 -13.97 5.33
N GLY A 78 -19.86 -14.15 5.20
CA GLY A 78 -20.63 -15.10 5.99
C GLY A 78 -20.23 -16.58 5.81
N ARG A 79 -19.39 -16.88 4.80
CA ARG A 79 -18.83 -18.23 4.57
C ARG A 79 -17.48 -18.44 5.26
N ALA A 80 -16.84 -17.39 5.78
CA ALA A 80 -15.63 -17.51 6.58
C ALA A 80 -15.94 -18.10 7.98
N PRO A 81 -14.95 -18.67 8.69
CA PRO A 81 -15.11 -19.07 10.08
C PRO A 81 -15.65 -17.91 10.93
N LYS A 82 -16.61 -18.16 11.83
CA LYS A 82 -17.32 -17.12 12.60
C LYS A 82 -16.41 -16.06 13.23
N HIS A 83 -15.29 -16.49 13.80
CA HIS A 83 -14.31 -15.60 14.43
C HIS A 83 -13.56 -14.68 13.45
N PHE A 84 -13.53 -14.99 12.15
CA PHE A 84 -12.91 -14.18 11.10
C PHE A 84 -13.89 -13.38 10.24
N GLN A 85 -15.20 -13.65 10.31
CA GLN A 85 -16.17 -12.98 9.43
C GLN A 85 -16.11 -11.45 9.55
N GLY A 86 -16.05 -10.94 10.78
CA GLY A 86 -15.97 -9.50 11.04
C GLY A 86 -14.66 -8.88 10.54
N VAL A 87 -13.52 -9.56 10.65
CA VAL A 87 -12.26 -9.02 10.08
C VAL A 87 -12.30 -9.04 8.56
N PHE A 88 -12.78 -10.11 7.91
CA PHE A 88 -12.90 -10.15 6.46
C PHE A 88 -13.84 -9.07 5.91
N ALA A 89 -14.97 -8.81 6.58
CA ALA A 89 -15.88 -7.74 6.19
C ALA A 89 -15.21 -6.36 6.26
N ARG A 90 -14.54 -6.05 7.37
CA ARG A 90 -13.79 -4.79 7.54
C ARG A 90 -12.67 -4.66 6.52
N THR A 91 -12.00 -5.75 6.19
CA THR A 91 -10.92 -5.81 5.19
C THR A 91 -11.47 -5.54 3.79
N ALA A 92 -12.62 -6.11 3.43
CA ALA A 92 -13.29 -5.81 2.16
C ALA A 92 -13.73 -4.34 2.06
N VAL A 93 -14.35 -3.79 3.12
CA VAL A 93 -14.74 -2.37 3.20
C VAL A 93 -13.52 -1.46 3.07
N PHE A 94 -12.44 -1.78 3.76
CA PHE A 94 -11.20 -1.01 3.67
C PHE A 94 -10.61 -1.01 2.27
N GLN A 95 -10.60 -2.16 1.58
CA GLN A 95 -10.15 -2.23 0.19
C GLN A 95 -11.01 -1.38 -0.75
N MET A 96 -12.33 -1.34 -0.50
CA MET A 96 -13.24 -0.44 -1.22
C MET A 96 -12.95 1.04 -0.93
N CYS A 97 -12.54 1.37 0.29
CA CYS A 97 -12.13 2.74 0.65
C CYS A 97 -10.81 3.14 -0.02
N LEU A 98 -9.82 2.25 -0.02
CA LEU A 98 -8.54 2.54 -0.66
C LEU A 98 -8.67 2.71 -2.17
N VAL A 99 -9.48 1.87 -2.82
CA VAL A 99 -9.71 2.00 -4.27
C VAL A 99 -10.57 3.21 -4.62
N TYR A 100 -11.42 3.67 -3.71
CA TYR A 100 -12.07 4.97 -3.87
C TYR A 100 -11.03 6.09 -4.00
N TYR A 101 -9.94 6.08 -3.23
CA TYR A 101 -8.88 7.09 -3.39
C TYR A 101 -8.09 6.96 -4.69
N VAL A 102 -7.93 5.75 -5.23
CA VAL A 102 -7.41 5.57 -6.61
C VAL A 102 -8.29 6.29 -7.62
N ALA A 103 -9.60 6.07 -7.56
CA ALA A 103 -10.55 6.74 -8.45
C ALA A 103 -10.64 8.24 -8.19
N ARG A 104 -10.74 8.67 -6.92
CA ARG A 104 -10.95 10.06 -6.52
C ARG A 104 -9.78 10.98 -6.91
N PHE A 105 -8.56 10.44 -6.90
CA PHE A 105 -7.35 11.17 -7.29
C PHE A 105 -6.95 10.92 -8.75
N MET A 106 -7.69 10.10 -9.51
CA MET A 106 -7.38 9.89 -10.93
C MET A 106 -7.70 11.14 -11.77
N PRO A 107 -6.96 11.38 -12.86
CA PRO A 107 -7.33 12.40 -13.83
C PRO A 107 -8.72 12.11 -14.42
N GLY A 108 -9.62 13.09 -14.39
CA GLY A 108 -10.95 12.96 -14.95
C GLY A 108 -11.96 12.19 -14.08
N PHE A 109 -11.74 12.12 -12.76
CA PHE A 109 -12.77 11.65 -11.84
C PHE A 109 -14.09 12.41 -12.12
N PRO A 110 -15.21 11.69 -12.36
CA PRO A 110 -16.45 12.33 -12.76
C PRO A 110 -16.95 13.22 -11.61
N GLY A 111 -17.11 14.51 -11.89
CA GLY A 111 -17.77 15.44 -10.97
C GLY A 111 -19.23 15.02 -10.78
N GLY A 112 -19.52 14.30 -9.70
CA GLY A 112 -20.87 14.16 -9.16
C GLY A 112 -21.34 15.47 -8.53
N GLY A 113 -22.61 15.52 -8.11
CA GLY A 113 -23.10 16.66 -7.34
C GLY A 113 -22.21 16.91 -6.12
N ALA A 114 -21.73 18.15 -5.93
CA ALA A 114 -20.70 18.48 -4.94
C ALA A 114 -20.99 17.91 -3.55
N LEU A 115 -22.26 17.92 -3.12
CA LEU A 115 -22.69 17.38 -1.83
C LEU A 115 -22.46 15.86 -1.71
N LEU A 116 -22.73 15.09 -2.78
CA LEU A 116 -22.58 13.63 -2.76
C LEU A 116 -21.10 13.25 -2.68
N ILE A 117 -20.23 13.93 -3.44
CA ILE A 117 -18.79 13.68 -3.37
C ILE A 117 -18.25 14.00 -1.97
N THR A 118 -18.62 15.14 -1.39
CA THR A 118 -18.16 15.49 -0.05
C THR A 118 -18.65 14.49 1.00
N ALA A 119 -19.91 14.03 0.90
CA ALA A 119 -20.44 12.99 1.78
C ALA A 119 -19.66 11.67 1.64
N LEU A 120 -19.30 11.28 0.41
CA LEU A 120 -18.48 10.10 0.15
C LEU A 120 -17.05 10.28 0.70
N ASP A 121 -16.39 11.42 0.46
CA ASP A 121 -15.05 11.71 0.95
C ASP A 121 -15.00 11.58 2.49
N MET A 122 -15.98 12.16 3.19
CA MET A 122 -16.10 12.04 4.65
C MET A 122 -16.37 10.60 5.12
N ALA A 123 -17.32 9.91 4.50
CA ALA A 123 -17.66 8.54 4.87
C ALA A 123 -16.49 7.58 4.66
N VAL A 124 -15.83 7.68 3.50
CA VAL A 124 -14.68 6.83 3.16
C VAL A 124 -13.49 7.12 4.08
N ALA A 125 -13.24 8.39 4.43
CA ALA A 125 -12.18 8.73 5.38
C ALA A 125 -12.47 8.16 6.77
N ALA A 126 -13.70 8.29 7.26
CA ALA A 126 -14.11 7.72 8.54
C ALA A 126 -13.96 6.18 8.55
N PHE A 127 -14.44 5.49 7.52
CA PHE A 127 -14.30 4.04 7.42
C PHE A 127 -12.84 3.59 7.31
N THR A 128 -12.00 4.36 6.63
CA THR A 128 -10.55 4.12 6.54
C THR A 128 -9.91 4.14 7.93
N VAL A 129 -10.14 5.21 8.71
CA VAL A 129 -9.58 5.34 10.07
C VAL A 129 -10.12 4.24 11.00
N LEU A 130 -11.42 3.97 10.96
CA LEU A 130 -12.05 2.92 11.78
C LEU A 130 -11.50 1.54 11.45
N ALA A 131 -11.29 1.23 10.17
CA ALA A 131 -10.71 -0.03 9.73
C ALA A 131 -9.25 -0.18 10.19
N ILE A 132 -8.42 0.87 10.07
CA ILE A 132 -7.04 0.86 10.55
C ILE A 132 -6.99 0.56 12.06
N GLY A 133 -7.76 1.30 12.86
CA GLY A 133 -7.85 1.06 14.30
C GLY A 133 -8.34 -0.35 14.63
N SER A 134 -9.33 -0.83 13.89
CA SER A 134 -9.83 -2.18 14.02
C SER A 134 -8.78 -3.26 13.69
N PHE A 135 -7.91 -3.06 12.70
CA PHE A 135 -6.88 -4.04 12.35
C PHE A 135 -5.82 -4.11 13.44
N ALA A 136 -5.41 -2.96 13.99
CA ALA A 136 -4.48 -2.91 15.11
C ALA A 136 -5.02 -3.64 16.35
N VAL A 137 -6.26 -3.36 16.75
CA VAL A 137 -6.91 -4.03 17.89
C VAL A 137 -7.04 -5.54 17.65
N PHE A 138 -7.46 -5.94 16.45
CA PHE A 138 -7.59 -7.34 16.09
C PHE A 138 -6.25 -8.08 16.11
N GLY A 139 -5.19 -7.46 15.58
CA GLY A 139 -3.83 -7.98 15.62
C GLY A 139 -3.34 -8.24 17.04
N ILE A 140 -3.53 -7.27 17.95
CA ILE A 140 -3.12 -7.38 19.36
C ILE A 140 -3.88 -8.49 20.09
N GLN A 141 -5.19 -8.57 19.89
CA GLN A 141 -6.06 -9.41 20.72
C GLN A 141 -6.22 -10.84 20.22
N HIS A 142 -6.07 -11.09 18.91
CA HIS A 142 -6.51 -12.35 18.30
C HIS A 142 -5.46 -13.05 17.44
N MET A 143 -4.32 -12.40 17.15
CA MET A 143 -3.30 -12.97 16.27
C MET A 143 -2.07 -13.46 17.04
N PRO A 144 -1.38 -14.50 16.53
CA PRO A 144 -0.04 -14.85 16.98
C PRO A 144 0.92 -13.65 16.90
N PRO A 145 1.92 -13.53 17.79
CA PRO A 145 2.80 -12.37 17.84
C PRO A 145 3.46 -12.00 16.50
N THR A 146 3.85 -13.01 15.71
CA THR A 146 4.48 -12.79 14.39
C THR A 146 3.56 -12.11 13.39
N ILE A 147 2.28 -12.49 13.37
CA ILE A 147 1.25 -11.87 12.52
C ILE A 147 0.84 -10.52 13.11
N ALA A 148 0.73 -10.42 14.43
CA ALA A 148 0.36 -9.19 15.13
C ALA A 148 1.34 -8.05 14.84
N VAL A 149 2.66 -8.31 14.89
CA VAL A 149 3.68 -7.30 14.55
C VAL A 149 3.52 -6.82 13.11
N ALA A 150 3.33 -7.73 12.15
CA ALA A 150 3.13 -7.36 10.75
C ALA A 150 1.87 -6.49 10.56
N LEU A 151 0.77 -6.84 11.22
CA LEU A 151 -0.47 -6.07 11.18
C LEU A 151 -0.32 -4.68 11.83
N LEU A 152 0.41 -4.58 12.94
CA LEU A 152 0.67 -3.30 13.60
C LEU A 152 1.54 -2.39 12.73
N MET A 153 2.60 -2.94 12.11
CA MET A 153 3.44 -2.19 11.16
C MET A 153 2.62 -1.70 9.96
N GLY A 154 1.81 -2.58 9.37
CA GLY A 154 0.90 -2.22 8.28
C GLY A 154 -0.11 -1.16 8.70
N SER A 155 -0.72 -1.30 9.87
CA SER A 155 -1.70 -0.34 10.40
C SER A 155 -1.07 1.03 10.66
N PHE A 156 0.15 1.06 11.18
CA PHE A 156 0.91 2.30 11.37
C PHE A 156 1.21 2.99 10.04
N ALA A 157 1.69 2.25 9.04
CA ALA A 157 1.93 2.78 7.71
C ALA A 157 0.64 3.35 7.07
N LEU A 158 -0.47 2.62 7.19
CA LEU A 158 -1.78 3.08 6.71
C LEU A 158 -2.29 4.30 7.47
N ALA A 159 -2.01 4.42 8.77
CA ALA A 159 -2.35 5.61 9.57
C ALA A 159 -1.60 6.86 9.08
N LEU A 160 -0.33 6.72 8.69
CA LEU A 160 0.43 7.81 8.06
C LEU A 160 -0.19 8.20 6.71
N LEU A 161 -0.56 7.21 5.89
CA LEU A 161 -1.22 7.45 4.60
C LEU A 161 -2.64 8.02 4.72
N ALA A 162 -3.31 7.83 5.87
CA ALA A 162 -4.63 8.39 6.14
C ALA A 162 -4.62 9.92 6.31
N GLY A 163 -3.46 10.57 6.32
CA GLY A 163 -3.35 12.03 6.28
C GLY A 163 -4.01 12.68 5.06
N TYR A 164 -3.87 12.10 3.86
CA TYR A 164 -4.48 12.67 2.65
C TYR A 164 -6.00 12.47 2.58
N PRO A 165 -6.55 11.28 2.89
CA PRO A 165 -7.98 11.07 3.07
C PRO A 165 -8.64 12.06 4.03
N LEU A 166 -7.98 12.34 5.16
CA LEU A 166 -8.50 13.28 6.15
C LEU A 166 -8.44 14.73 5.64
N GLN A 167 -7.37 15.12 4.96
CA GLN A 167 -7.30 16.43 4.31
C GLN A 167 -8.41 16.61 3.27
N LEU A 168 -8.63 15.60 2.42
CA LEU A 168 -9.72 15.63 1.44
C LEU A 168 -11.09 15.73 2.11
N ALA A 169 -11.34 14.95 3.16
CA ALA A 169 -12.62 14.96 3.86
C ALA A 169 -12.90 16.28 4.59
N ILE A 170 -11.87 16.95 5.11
CA ILE A 170 -12.00 18.20 5.89
C ILE A 170 -12.02 19.43 4.97
N LEU A 171 -11.14 19.46 3.98
CA LEU A 171 -10.90 20.64 3.13
C LEU A 171 -11.62 20.54 1.78
N GLY A 172 -12.18 19.37 1.44
CA GLY A 172 -13.03 19.16 0.28
C GLY A 172 -12.31 19.23 -1.05
N ASP A 173 -13.10 19.42 -2.11
CA ASP A 173 -12.60 19.43 -3.49
C ASP A 173 -11.69 20.65 -3.78
N GLU A 174 -11.90 21.78 -3.08
CA GLU A 174 -11.05 22.97 -3.22
C GLU A 174 -9.58 22.66 -2.88
N TRP A 175 -9.35 21.88 -1.82
CA TRP A 175 -8.01 21.41 -1.49
C TRP A 175 -7.43 20.54 -2.58
N TRP A 176 -8.21 19.60 -3.13
CA TRP A 176 -7.72 18.71 -4.16
C TRP A 176 -7.39 19.46 -5.46
N GLN A 177 -8.25 20.37 -5.89
CA GLN A 177 -8.00 21.26 -7.02
C GLN A 177 -6.73 22.09 -6.81
N CYS A 178 -6.57 22.66 -5.62
CA CYS A 178 -5.36 23.40 -5.25
C CYS A 178 -4.11 22.51 -5.30
N VAL A 179 -4.18 21.27 -4.80
CA VAL A 179 -3.06 20.30 -4.85
C VAL A 179 -2.69 19.94 -6.28
N GLN A 180 -3.67 19.73 -7.16
CA GLN A 180 -3.40 19.45 -8.58
C GLN A 180 -2.66 20.59 -9.28
N VAL A 181 -2.91 21.83 -8.89
CA VAL A 181 -2.25 23.02 -9.46
C VAL A 181 -0.89 23.28 -8.81
N ALA A 182 -0.83 23.28 -7.48
CA ALA A 182 0.37 23.63 -6.72
C ALA A 182 1.40 22.50 -6.67
N TYR A 183 0.96 21.24 -6.72
CA TYR A 183 1.79 20.04 -6.58
C TYR A 183 1.41 18.96 -7.61
N PRO A 184 1.48 19.25 -8.92
CA PRO A 184 1.01 18.32 -9.97
C PRO A 184 1.70 16.96 -9.93
N MET A 185 3.00 16.93 -9.64
CA MET A 185 3.76 15.69 -9.52
C MET A 185 3.34 14.86 -8.29
N GLN A 186 2.97 15.53 -7.20
CA GLN A 186 2.44 14.85 -6.01
C GLN A 186 1.06 14.27 -6.26
N ALA A 187 0.22 14.97 -7.01
CA ALA A 187 -1.10 14.47 -7.41
C ALA A 187 -0.99 13.17 -8.22
N ILE A 188 -0.06 13.10 -9.18
CA ILE A 188 0.25 11.87 -9.92
C ILE A 188 0.75 10.78 -8.96
N ALA A 189 1.65 11.14 -8.05
CA ALA A 189 2.29 10.18 -7.17
C ALA A 189 1.35 9.57 -6.13
N MET A 190 0.33 10.30 -5.69
CA MET A 190 -0.74 9.76 -4.85
C MET A 190 -1.37 8.52 -5.46
N VAL A 191 -1.67 8.53 -6.76
CA VAL A 191 -2.27 7.35 -7.40
C VAL A 191 -1.20 6.29 -7.68
N ALA A 192 -0.10 6.68 -8.35
CA ALA A 192 0.89 5.74 -8.89
C ALA A 192 1.79 5.08 -7.84
N TYR A 193 2.17 5.81 -6.79
CA TYR A 193 3.15 5.37 -5.78
C TYR A 193 2.52 5.13 -4.40
N ILE A 194 1.31 5.62 -4.14
CA ILE A 194 0.64 5.42 -2.84
C ILE A 194 -0.55 4.45 -2.98
N TYR A 195 -1.64 4.87 -3.62
CA TYR A 195 -2.89 4.11 -3.52
C TYR A 195 -2.94 2.85 -4.36
N ILE A 196 -2.39 2.83 -5.59
CA ILE A 196 -2.30 1.60 -6.38
C ILE A 196 -1.41 0.56 -5.67
N PRO A 197 -0.17 0.88 -5.25
CA PRO A 197 0.66 -0.08 -4.53
C PRO A 197 0.04 -0.53 -3.20
N ALA A 198 -0.56 0.36 -2.42
CA ALA A 198 -1.20 0.01 -1.16
C ALA A 198 -2.39 -0.93 -1.35
N THR A 199 -3.29 -0.63 -2.30
CA THR A 199 -4.43 -1.51 -2.63
C THR A 199 -3.98 -2.86 -3.18
N TRP A 200 -2.93 -2.89 -4.02
CA TRP A 200 -2.40 -4.13 -4.57
C TRP A 200 -1.76 -4.99 -3.48
N ALA A 201 -0.92 -4.40 -2.63
CA ALA A 201 -0.30 -5.08 -1.50
C ALA A 201 -1.37 -5.66 -0.58
N PHE A 202 -2.42 -4.89 -0.28
CA PHE A 202 -3.54 -5.34 0.53
C PHE A 202 -4.31 -6.50 -0.10
N ALA A 203 -4.52 -6.50 -1.42
CA ALA A 203 -5.12 -7.62 -2.14
C ALA A 203 -4.27 -8.90 -2.05
N VAL A 204 -2.94 -8.78 -2.17
CA VAL A 204 -2.01 -9.90 -1.99
C VAL A 204 -2.02 -10.42 -0.55
N MET A 205 -2.07 -9.53 0.45
CA MET A 205 -2.20 -9.92 1.85
C MET A 205 -3.50 -10.71 2.08
N LEU A 206 -4.64 -10.22 1.55
CA LEU A 206 -5.93 -10.91 1.63
C LEU A 206 -5.90 -12.32 1.02
N PHE A 207 -5.22 -12.47 -0.11
CA PHE A 207 -4.98 -13.77 -0.72
C PHE A 207 -4.14 -14.66 0.20
N GLY A 208 -3.05 -14.13 0.75
CA GLY A 208 -2.22 -14.82 1.76
C GLY A 208 -3.04 -15.28 2.97
N SER A 209 -3.89 -14.42 3.53
CA SER A 209 -4.81 -14.76 4.63
C SER A 209 -5.73 -15.91 4.27
N THR A 210 -6.20 -15.98 3.01
CA THR A 210 -7.01 -17.10 2.52
C THR A 210 -6.22 -18.41 2.49
N LEU A 211 -4.97 -18.37 2.01
CA LEU A 211 -4.08 -19.54 2.02
C LEU A 211 -3.77 -20.01 3.45
N TRP A 212 -3.53 -19.07 4.36
CA TRP A 212 -3.27 -19.35 5.78
C TRP A 212 -4.50 -19.97 6.46
N ASN A 213 -5.69 -19.39 6.25
CA ASN A 213 -6.92 -19.93 6.81
C ASN A 213 -7.21 -21.36 6.30
N ARG A 214 -6.80 -21.67 5.07
CA ARG A 214 -6.86 -23.03 4.48
C ARG A 214 -5.72 -23.96 4.91
N LYS A 215 -4.84 -23.50 5.82
CA LYS A 215 -3.68 -24.25 6.32
C LYS A 215 -2.72 -24.69 5.20
N ILE A 216 -2.64 -23.89 4.12
CA ILE A 216 -1.69 -24.09 3.02
C ILE A 216 -0.33 -23.49 3.38
N ILE A 217 -0.33 -22.33 4.04
CA ILE A 217 0.86 -21.67 4.57
C ILE A 217 0.76 -21.54 6.10
N GLY A 218 1.91 -21.54 6.78
CA GLY A 218 1.99 -21.37 8.24
C GLY A 218 2.09 -19.91 8.69
N ASP A 219 1.98 -19.69 10.00
CA ASP A 219 1.97 -18.36 10.62
C ASP A 219 3.22 -17.54 10.31
N LEU A 220 4.40 -18.17 10.32
CA LEU A 220 5.67 -17.52 10.02
C LEU A 220 5.72 -17.03 8.56
N ALA A 221 5.26 -17.87 7.62
CA ALA A 221 5.24 -17.51 6.21
C ALA A 221 4.27 -16.35 5.94
N LEU A 222 3.11 -16.34 6.60
CA LEU A 222 2.17 -15.23 6.50
C LEU A 222 2.74 -13.95 7.12
N GLY A 223 3.23 -14.03 8.36
CA GLY A 223 3.74 -12.87 9.10
C GLY A 223 4.93 -12.21 8.41
N LEU A 224 5.94 -13.00 8.02
CA LEU A 224 7.10 -12.49 7.28
C LEU A 224 6.71 -12.02 5.87
N GLY A 225 5.80 -12.73 5.21
CA GLY A 225 5.28 -12.33 3.89
C GLY A 225 4.59 -10.97 3.95
N PHE A 226 3.76 -10.72 4.97
CA PHE A 226 3.07 -9.44 5.16
C PHE A 226 4.04 -8.33 5.52
N ALA A 227 4.92 -8.55 6.50
CA ALA A 227 5.92 -7.55 6.89
C ALA A 227 6.83 -7.19 5.71
N GLY A 228 7.33 -8.20 5.00
CA GLY A 228 8.16 -8.03 3.81
C GLY A 228 7.41 -7.28 2.70
N LEU A 229 6.15 -7.63 2.42
CA LEU A 229 5.35 -6.95 1.41
C LEU A 229 5.10 -5.48 1.77
N VAL A 230 4.75 -5.18 3.02
CA VAL A 230 4.56 -3.80 3.49
C VAL A 230 5.85 -3.00 3.36
N ILE A 231 6.98 -3.53 3.86
CA ILE A 231 8.28 -2.86 3.81
C ILE A 231 8.71 -2.64 2.36
N VAL A 232 8.67 -3.68 1.51
CA VAL A 232 9.07 -3.58 0.10
C VAL A 232 8.17 -2.60 -0.63
N THR A 233 6.86 -2.63 -0.41
CA THR A 233 5.95 -1.68 -1.05
C THR A 233 6.27 -0.25 -0.62
N LEU A 234 6.34 0.03 0.69
CA LEU A 234 6.64 1.36 1.21
C LEU A 234 8.00 1.87 0.73
N VAL A 235 9.06 1.08 0.90
CA VAL A 235 10.42 1.48 0.54
C VAL A 235 10.56 1.64 -0.96
N SER A 236 10.04 0.71 -1.77
CA SER A 236 10.17 0.79 -3.23
C SER A 236 9.40 1.98 -3.79
N THR A 237 8.20 2.27 -3.27
CA THR A 237 7.42 3.40 -3.77
C THR A 237 8.05 4.72 -3.36
N VAL A 238 8.43 4.88 -2.09
CA VAL A 238 9.18 6.03 -1.56
C VAL A 238 10.46 6.31 -2.37
N LEU A 239 11.29 5.29 -2.57
CA LEU A 239 12.59 5.47 -3.24
C LEU A 239 12.42 5.73 -4.74
N MET A 240 11.56 4.98 -5.42
CA MET A 240 11.38 5.14 -6.87
C MET A 240 10.66 6.42 -7.24
N GLN A 241 9.77 6.91 -6.37
CA GLN A 241 9.15 8.22 -6.54
C GLN A 241 10.20 9.34 -6.55
N GLU A 242 11.18 9.32 -5.64
CA GLU A 242 12.28 10.29 -5.65
C GLU A 242 13.28 10.11 -6.81
N VAL A 243 13.40 8.90 -7.37
CA VAL A 243 14.23 8.65 -8.56
C VAL A 243 13.59 9.25 -9.81
N HIS A 244 12.29 9.04 -10.00
CA HIS A 244 11.58 9.41 -11.23
C HIS A 244 10.99 10.81 -11.20
N LEU A 245 10.74 11.36 -10.01
CA LEU A 245 10.24 12.71 -9.79
C LEU A 245 11.24 13.52 -8.94
N PRO A 246 12.48 13.75 -9.45
CA PRO A 246 13.49 14.47 -8.70
C PRO A 246 13.02 15.90 -8.40
N ASP A 247 13.49 16.43 -7.27
CA ASP A 247 13.34 17.83 -6.86
C ASP A 247 11.94 18.30 -6.43
N VAL A 248 10.90 17.46 -6.52
CA VAL A 248 9.61 17.71 -5.86
C VAL A 248 9.60 17.03 -4.49
N SER A 249 9.10 17.70 -3.46
CA SER A 249 8.91 17.09 -2.14
C SER A 249 7.72 16.14 -2.22
N THR A 250 8.00 14.91 -2.65
CA THR A 250 6.92 13.97 -2.99
C THR A 250 6.48 13.11 -1.79
N GLN A 251 7.13 13.31 -0.64
CA GLN A 251 6.84 12.59 0.59
C GLN A 251 6.30 13.48 1.71
N MET A 252 5.57 14.53 1.33
CA MET A 252 4.87 15.37 2.29
C MET A 252 3.59 14.68 2.74
N LEU A 253 3.56 14.15 3.96
CA LEU A 253 2.34 13.54 4.54
C LEU A 253 1.25 14.58 4.85
N TRP A 254 1.60 15.86 4.84
CA TRP A 254 0.70 17.00 5.00
C TRP A 254 0.91 17.99 3.85
N LEU A 255 -0.15 18.27 3.08
CA LEU A 255 -0.14 19.13 1.89
C LEU A 255 -1.05 20.34 2.14
N PRO A 256 -0.55 21.36 2.86
CA PRO A 256 -1.35 22.56 3.09
C PRO A 256 -1.58 23.28 1.76
N CYS A 257 -2.85 23.48 1.42
CA CYS A 257 -3.26 24.20 0.23
C CYS A 257 -4.41 25.13 0.62
N PRO A 258 -4.24 26.47 0.53
CA PRO A 258 -3.05 27.19 0.04
C PRO A 258 -1.83 27.06 0.97
N ALA A 259 -0.67 27.52 0.49
CA ALA A 259 0.57 27.51 1.26
C ALA A 259 0.41 28.27 2.60
N PRO A 260 0.84 27.68 3.72
CA PRO A 260 0.58 28.25 5.03
C PRO A 260 1.50 29.45 5.29
N PRO A 261 1.06 30.47 6.05
CA PRO A 261 1.91 31.60 6.42
C PRO A 261 3.19 31.13 7.12
N PRO A 262 4.35 31.77 6.85
CA PRO A 262 5.60 31.46 7.54
C PRO A 262 5.44 31.56 9.05
N GLY A 263 5.96 30.56 9.78
CA GLY A 263 5.89 30.53 11.25
C GLY A 263 4.57 30.02 11.84
N SER A 264 3.54 29.76 11.02
CA SER A 264 2.30 29.16 11.48
C SER A 264 2.48 27.69 11.91
N TRP A 265 1.53 27.18 12.69
CA TRP A 265 1.49 25.76 13.07
C TRP A 265 1.42 24.84 11.84
N SER A 266 0.61 25.18 10.83
CA SER A 266 0.53 24.39 9.58
C SER A 266 1.87 24.36 8.83
N ALA A 267 2.60 25.49 8.79
CA ALA A 267 3.95 25.54 8.23
C ALA A 267 4.96 24.70 9.03
N TRP A 268 4.81 24.62 10.36
CA TRP A 268 5.60 23.72 11.19
C TRP A 268 5.30 22.25 10.89
N VAL A 269 4.02 21.87 10.81
CA VAL A 269 3.58 20.50 10.49
C VAL A 269 4.10 20.10 9.11
N ALA A 270 3.88 20.92 8.08
CA ALA A 270 4.34 20.64 6.72
C ALA A 270 5.85 20.33 6.67
N ARG A 271 6.68 21.09 7.39
CA ARG A 271 8.13 20.86 7.47
C ARG A 271 8.52 19.60 8.22
N LYS A 272 7.76 19.21 9.26
CA LYS A 272 8.06 18.01 10.07
C LYS A 272 7.58 16.72 9.42
N PHE A 273 6.54 16.82 8.61
CA PHE A 273 5.97 15.71 7.85
C PHE A 273 6.47 15.65 6.40
N ASP A 274 7.51 16.42 6.07
CA ASP A 274 8.28 16.29 4.84
C ASP A 274 9.44 15.30 5.08
N THR A 275 9.31 14.08 4.55
CA THR A 275 10.35 13.06 4.64
C THR A 275 11.28 13.01 3.42
N SER A 276 11.16 13.96 2.49
CA SER A 276 11.90 13.94 1.22
C SER A 276 13.42 14.05 1.45
N ALA A 277 13.85 14.86 2.42
CA ALA A 277 15.27 14.96 2.78
C ALA A 277 15.86 13.62 3.25
N LEU A 278 15.10 12.86 4.04
CA LEU A 278 15.50 11.52 4.50
C LEU A 278 15.57 10.56 3.31
N ALA A 279 14.55 10.54 2.45
CA ALA A 279 14.53 9.67 1.28
C ALA A 279 15.72 9.93 0.33
N ARG A 280 16.02 11.20 0.07
CA ARG A 280 17.19 11.60 -0.74
C ARG A 280 18.51 11.20 -0.09
N SER A 281 18.64 11.30 1.23
CA SER A 281 19.85 10.83 1.92
C SER A 281 20.05 9.31 1.80
N VAL A 282 18.97 8.53 1.84
CA VAL A 282 19.01 7.08 1.65
C VAL A 282 19.40 6.75 0.21
N LEU A 283 18.82 7.43 -0.77
CA LEU A 283 19.18 7.25 -2.18
C LEU A 283 20.63 7.60 -2.48
N ALA A 284 21.14 8.69 -1.89
CA ALA A 284 22.55 9.08 -2.02
C ALA A 284 23.48 7.98 -1.46
N MET A 285 23.15 7.43 -0.28
CA MET A 285 23.91 6.33 0.32
C MET A 285 23.90 5.05 -0.53
N LEU A 286 22.80 4.78 -1.24
CA LEU A 286 22.69 3.62 -2.14
C LEU A 286 23.43 3.81 -3.47
N ARG A 287 23.52 5.04 -3.97
CA ARG A 287 24.25 5.37 -5.21
C ARG A 287 25.77 5.40 -5.00
N ASP A 288 26.20 6.01 -3.90
CA ASP A 288 27.61 6.19 -3.56
C ASP A 288 27.90 5.55 -2.18
N PRO A 289 28.02 4.23 -2.08
CA PRO A 289 28.34 3.59 -0.81
C PRO A 289 29.69 4.11 -0.29
N PRO A 290 29.82 4.39 1.03
CA PRO A 290 31.05 4.93 1.59
C PRO A 290 32.21 4.00 1.24
N THR A 291 33.26 4.56 0.63
CA THR A 291 34.47 3.81 0.32
C THR A 291 35.01 3.21 1.61
N PRO A 292 35.37 1.91 1.64
CA PRO A 292 35.98 1.31 2.82
C PRO A 292 37.22 2.14 3.20
N PRO A 293 37.50 2.31 4.51
CA PRO A 293 38.71 2.98 4.92
C PRO A 293 39.91 2.27 4.27
N PRO A 294 40.93 3.02 3.85
CA PRO A 294 42.13 2.40 3.28
C PRO A 294 42.65 1.36 4.26
N PRO A 295 43.12 0.19 3.78
CA PRO A 295 43.71 -0.80 4.66
C PRO A 295 44.79 -0.11 5.50
N PRO A 296 44.88 -0.42 6.81
CA PRO A 296 45.93 0.14 7.63
C PRO A 296 47.28 -0.12 6.92
N PRO A 297 48.19 0.88 6.89
CA PRO A 297 49.48 0.70 6.23
C PRO A 297 50.09 -0.59 6.76
N LEU A 298 50.48 -1.47 5.84
CA LEU A 298 51.19 -2.71 6.17
C LEU A 298 52.32 -2.31 7.09
N ARG A 299 52.22 -2.64 8.39
CA ARG A 299 53.37 -2.49 9.29
C ARG A 299 54.50 -3.23 8.60
N PRO A 300 55.64 -2.58 8.32
CA PRO A 300 56.79 -3.29 7.80
C PRO A 300 57.03 -4.45 8.76
N LYS A 301 56.84 -5.68 8.26
CA LYS A 301 57.35 -6.85 8.96
C LYS A 301 58.83 -6.55 9.07
N PHE A 302 59.31 -6.31 10.29
CA PHE A 302 60.72 -6.26 10.62
C PHE A 302 61.31 -7.61 10.18
N LEU A 303 61.76 -7.66 8.92
CA LEU A 303 62.75 -8.60 8.45
C LEU A 303 64.10 -7.99 8.84
N GLY A 304 64.40 -8.08 10.13
CA GLY A 304 65.75 -7.99 10.66
C GLY A 304 65.88 -9.17 11.61
N LEU A 305 66.48 -10.29 11.17
CA LEU A 305 67.92 -10.51 11.30
C LEU A 305 68.36 -10.20 12.72
N PHE A 306 68.16 -11.14 13.65
CA PHE A 306 69.21 -11.89 14.34
C PHE A 306 68.61 -13.17 14.93
#